data_AF-A0AA38IGR9-F1
#
_entry.id   AF-A0AA38IGR9-F1
#
_cell.length_a   1.000
_cell.length_b   1.000
_cell.length_c   1.000
_cell.angle_alpha   90.00
_cell.angle_beta   90.00
_cell.angle_gamma   90.00
#
_symmetry.space_group_name_H-M   'P 1'
#
loop_
_entity.id
_entity.type
_entity.pdbx_description
1 polymer ?
#
loop_
_entity_poly.entity_id
_entity_poly.type
_entity_poly.pdbx_seq_one_letter_code
_entity_poly.pdbx_strand_id
1 'polypeptide(L)'
;MGTFVQPAFIFPRKRMKNELMVNAPMGSKSYCQLNGWMCSEIFVQRLEHFVHYTKASNENKVLLLLNGHSSHKSLEVLQYAKDNGVILFCFPAHCTHRLQPLDVGFFSPLQTYCGQEIQTWLKQHPGRIVTHFQVAGLFNKAYLKAARPANAVHAFAKTGIYPIDDNIFPDWMFQPSSTTDRPLTEHDQCQNGQKQPQQGGVDVELPKLGSGTPEATEVEP
;
A
#
# COMPACT_ATOMS: atom_id res chain seq x y z
N MET A 1 -10.32 21.40 -6.58
CA MET A 1 -11.47 20.45 -6.69
C MET A 1 -10.96 19.03 -6.53
N GLY A 2 -11.71 18.11 -5.94
CA GLY A 2 -11.31 16.71 -5.83
C GLY A 2 -11.63 15.91 -7.10
N THR A 3 -10.70 15.09 -7.59
CA THR A 3 -10.86 14.27 -8.79
C THR A 3 -10.33 12.85 -8.56
N PHE A 4 -10.96 11.85 -9.18
CA PHE A 4 -10.47 10.47 -9.16
C PHE A 4 -9.85 10.10 -10.51
N VAL A 5 -8.73 9.38 -10.48
CA VAL A 5 -8.19 8.68 -11.66
C VAL A 5 -9.05 7.45 -11.90
N GLN A 6 -9.21 7.03 -13.17
CA GLN A 6 -10.00 5.84 -13.50
C GLN A 6 -9.46 4.60 -12.76
N PRO A 7 -10.35 3.72 -12.26
CA PRO A 7 -9.95 2.55 -11.50
C PRO A 7 -9.31 1.51 -12.43
N ALA A 8 -8.49 0.65 -11.85
CA ALA A 8 -7.90 -0.49 -12.53
C ALA A 8 -8.35 -1.79 -11.88
N PHE A 9 -8.56 -2.82 -12.69
CA PHE A 9 -8.95 -4.17 -12.25
C PHE A 9 -7.78 -5.13 -12.43
N ILE A 10 -7.51 -5.96 -11.43
CA ILE A 10 -6.58 -7.09 -11.54
C ILE A 10 -7.40 -8.36 -11.33
N PHE A 11 -7.48 -9.22 -12.34
CA PHE A 11 -8.23 -10.46 -12.28
C PHE A 11 -7.30 -11.65 -11.96
N PRO A 12 -7.68 -12.57 -11.04
CA PRO A 12 -6.89 -13.75 -10.67
C PRO A 12 -6.92 -14.82 -11.78
N ARG A 13 -6.23 -14.56 -12.90
CA ARG A 13 -6.24 -15.37 -14.14
C ARG A 13 -4.94 -15.18 -14.95
N LYS A 14 -4.64 -16.14 -15.83
CA LYS A 14 -3.50 -16.08 -16.77
C LYS A 14 -3.77 -15.31 -18.07
N ARG A 15 -5.04 -15.15 -18.48
CA ARG A 15 -5.42 -14.52 -19.76
C ARG A 15 -6.60 -13.58 -19.57
N MET A 16 -6.50 -12.37 -20.12
CA MET A 16 -7.61 -11.43 -20.18
C MET A 16 -8.72 -11.95 -21.09
N LYS A 17 -9.95 -11.51 -20.80
CA LYS A 17 -11.17 -11.79 -21.53
C LYS A 17 -11.98 -10.50 -21.58
N ASN A 18 -12.47 -10.10 -22.76
CA ASN A 18 -13.17 -8.83 -22.94
C ASN A 18 -14.47 -8.79 -22.10
N GLU A 19 -15.09 -9.94 -21.89
CA GLU A 19 -16.29 -10.12 -21.08
C GLU A 19 -16.09 -9.71 -19.60
N LEU A 20 -14.84 -9.69 -19.09
CA LEU A 20 -14.53 -9.28 -17.72
C LEU A 20 -14.71 -7.77 -17.48
N MET A 21 -14.66 -6.97 -18.55
CA MET A 21 -14.74 -5.50 -18.50
C MET A 21 -16.08 -4.95 -19.00
N VAL A 22 -17.07 -5.83 -19.21
CA VAL A 22 -18.43 -5.44 -19.57
C VAL A 22 -19.02 -4.54 -18.47
N ASN A 23 -19.49 -3.36 -18.88
CA ASN A 23 -20.01 -2.30 -18.01
C ASN A 23 -19.01 -1.74 -16.97
N ALA A 24 -17.70 -1.95 -17.13
CA ALA A 24 -16.68 -1.28 -16.32
C ALA A 24 -16.78 0.26 -16.42
N PRO A 25 -16.23 1.02 -15.44
CA PRO A 25 -16.10 2.46 -15.57
C PRO A 25 -15.31 2.84 -16.83
N MET A 26 -15.75 3.87 -17.55
CA MET A 26 -15.08 4.27 -18.80
C MET A 26 -13.63 4.68 -18.53
N GLY A 27 -12.73 4.25 -19.42
CA GLY A 27 -11.29 4.48 -19.29
C GLY A 27 -10.56 3.56 -18.31
N SER A 28 -11.25 2.67 -17.58
CA SER A 28 -10.61 1.69 -16.71
C SER A 28 -9.63 0.78 -17.44
N LYS A 29 -8.48 0.52 -16.79
CA LYS A 29 -7.51 -0.48 -17.23
C LYS A 29 -7.77 -1.83 -16.55
N SER A 30 -7.32 -2.90 -17.18
CA SER A 30 -7.52 -4.27 -16.69
C SER A 30 -6.29 -5.12 -16.94
N TYR A 31 -5.88 -5.84 -15.91
CA TYR A 31 -4.69 -6.69 -15.91
C TYR A 31 -5.06 -8.09 -15.41
N CYS A 32 -4.21 -9.07 -15.73
CA CYS A 32 -4.34 -10.44 -15.27
C CYS A 32 -3.09 -10.83 -14.48
N GLN A 33 -3.28 -11.37 -13.28
CA GLN A 33 -2.23 -12.04 -12.51
C GLN A 33 -2.75 -13.35 -11.97
N LEU A 34 -1.89 -14.34 -11.77
CA LEU A 34 -2.33 -15.68 -11.32
C LEU A 34 -3.01 -15.63 -9.95
N ASN A 35 -2.46 -14.86 -9.02
CA ASN A 35 -2.99 -14.68 -7.67
C ASN A 35 -3.99 -13.50 -7.56
N GLY A 36 -4.10 -12.65 -8.59
CA GLY A 36 -4.94 -11.43 -8.57
C GLY A 36 -4.33 -10.24 -7.80
N TRP A 37 -3.09 -10.34 -7.32
CA TRP A 37 -2.42 -9.27 -6.56
C TRP A 37 -1.66 -8.32 -7.48
N MET A 38 -1.29 -7.16 -6.94
CA MET A 38 -0.43 -6.19 -7.62
C MET A 38 1.03 -6.62 -7.57
N CYS A 39 1.68 -6.65 -8.73
CA CYS A 39 3.12 -6.84 -8.90
C CYS A 39 3.78 -5.56 -9.44
N SER A 40 5.10 -5.50 -9.44
CA SER A 40 5.87 -4.32 -9.88
C SER A 40 5.57 -3.95 -11.34
N GLU A 41 5.49 -4.94 -12.23
CA GLU A 41 5.27 -4.79 -13.67
C GLU A 41 3.89 -4.20 -14.00
N ILE A 42 2.87 -4.52 -13.19
CA ILE A 42 1.54 -3.92 -13.28
C ILE A 42 1.52 -2.54 -12.62
N PHE A 43 2.31 -2.33 -11.56
CA PHE A 43 2.41 -1.02 -10.94
C PHE A 43 3.06 0.01 -11.87
N VAL A 44 4.07 -0.37 -12.67
CA VAL A 44 4.63 0.49 -13.74
C VAL A 44 3.54 0.88 -14.75
N GLN A 45 2.80 -0.08 -15.30
CA GLN A 45 1.68 0.20 -16.22
C GLN A 45 0.56 1.04 -15.56
N ARG A 46 0.37 0.92 -14.25
CA ARG A 46 -0.58 1.75 -13.49
C ARG A 46 -0.06 3.17 -13.30
N LEU A 47 1.26 3.33 -13.12
CA LEU A 47 1.95 4.60 -12.97
C LEU A 47 2.02 5.37 -14.30
N GLU A 48 2.26 4.69 -15.43
CA GLU A 48 2.12 5.25 -16.78
C GLU A 48 0.71 5.85 -16.98
N HIS A 49 -0.33 5.08 -16.63
CA HIS A 49 -1.71 5.56 -16.73
C HIS A 49 -2.00 6.73 -15.76
N PHE A 50 -1.35 6.76 -14.58
CA PHE A 50 -1.44 7.87 -13.64
C PHE A 50 -0.78 9.15 -14.19
N VAL A 51 0.45 9.06 -14.70
CA VAL A 51 1.16 10.18 -15.36
C VAL A 51 0.34 10.72 -16.54
N HIS A 52 -0.14 9.83 -17.40
CA HIS A 52 -0.98 10.21 -18.54
C HIS A 52 -2.25 10.98 -18.11
N TYR A 53 -2.87 10.61 -16.99
CA TYR A 53 -4.08 11.26 -16.50
C TYR A 53 -3.79 12.60 -15.79
N THR A 54 -2.80 12.61 -14.90
CA THR A 54 -2.45 13.79 -14.08
C THR A 54 -1.67 14.85 -14.83
N LYS A 55 -1.07 14.51 -15.98
CA LYS A 55 -0.13 15.36 -16.71
C LYS A 55 1.07 15.78 -15.84
N ALA A 56 1.54 14.83 -15.03
CA ALA A 56 2.79 14.99 -14.29
C ALA A 56 3.97 15.17 -15.26
N SER A 57 4.86 16.10 -14.93
CA SER A 57 6.12 16.33 -15.63
C SER A 57 7.16 16.91 -14.66
N ASN A 58 8.40 17.08 -15.09
CA ASN A 58 9.45 17.64 -14.23
C ASN A 58 9.19 19.12 -13.87
N GLU A 59 8.43 19.82 -14.72
CA GLU A 59 7.95 21.19 -14.55
C GLU A 59 6.66 21.24 -13.71
N ASN A 60 5.79 20.22 -13.84
CA ASN A 60 4.52 20.09 -13.11
C ASN A 60 4.51 18.80 -12.27
N LYS A 61 5.22 18.83 -11.13
CA LYS A 61 5.43 17.65 -10.28
C LYS A 61 4.17 17.24 -9.53
N VAL A 62 3.97 15.93 -9.38
CA VAL A 62 2.82 15.34 -8.68
C VAL A 62 3.30 14.45 -7.54
N LEU A 63 2.76 14.67 -6.33
CA LEU A 63 2.99 13.80 -5.18
C LEU A 63 2.06 12.58 -5.23
N LEU A 64 2.64 11.39 -5.25
CA LEU A 64 1.92 10.12 -5.18
C LEU A 64 2.18 9.44 -3.83
N LEU A 65 1.13 9.40 -3.01
CA LEU A 65 1.12 8.81 -1.68
C LEU A 65 0.80 7.31 -1.78
N LEU A 66 1.64 6.48 -1.18
CA LEU A 66 1.58 5.01 -1.30
C LEU A 66 1.69 4.33 0.07
N ASN A 67 1.15 3.12 0.17
CA ASN A 67 1.51 2.21 1.26
C ASN A 67 2.89 1.58 1.01
N GLY A 68 3.50 1.05 2.07
CA GLY A 68 4.85 0.47 2.03
C GLY A 68 4.99 -0.89 1.32
N HIS A 69 4.05 -1.30 0.45
CA HIS A 69 4.09 -2.59 -0.26
C HIS A 69 5.31 -2.70 -1.18
N SER A 70 5.80 -3.93 -1.39
CA SER A 70 7.05 -4.20 -2.13
C SER A 70 6.97 -3.86 -3.62
N SER A 71 5.79 -4.01 -4.26
CA SER A 71 5.57 -3.67 -5.68
C SER A 71 5.84 -2.21 -6.03
N HIS A 72 5.88 -1.31 -5.04
CA HIS A 72 6.15 0.12 -5.23
C HIS A 72 7.65 0.46 -5.22
N LYS A 73 8.52 -0.52 -4.93
CA LYS A 73 9.93 -0.31 -4.57
C LYS A 73 10.92 -0.87 -5.59
N SER A 74 10.48 -1.29 -6.78
CA SER A 74 11.40 -1.73 -7.84
C SER A 74 12.14 -0.52 -8.44
N LEU A 75 13.37 -0.76 -8.92
CA LEU A 75 14.18 0.28 -9.57
C LEU A 75 13.45 0.92 -10.76
N GLU A 76 12.74 0.11 -11.55
CA GLU A 76 11.94 0.55 -12.70
C GLU A 76 10.85 1.55 -12.29
N VAL A 77 10.13 1.28 -11.19
CA VAL A 77 9.09 2.17 -10.65
C VAL A 77 9.69 3.50 -10.18
N LEU A 78 10.81 3.44 -9.44
CA LEU A 78 11.50 4.64 -8.95
C LEU A 78 12.04 5.50 -10.09
N GLN A 79 12.63 4.86 -11.11
CA GLN A 79 13.20 5.53 -12.28
C GLN A 79 12.09 6.17 -13.13
N TYR A 80 11.03 5.42 -13.46
CA TYR A 80 9.90 5.95 -14.22
C TYR A 80 9.22 7.11 -13.49
N ALA A 81 9.01 7.01 -12.18
CA ALA A 81 8.44 8.09 -11.39
C ALA A 81 9.31 9.36 -11.45
N LYS A 82 10.63 9.22 -11.23
CA LYS A 82 11.60 10.32 -11.29
C LYS A 82 11.59 11.01 -12.65
N ASP A 83 11.65 10.25 -13.74
CA ASP A 83 11.78 10.81 -15.10
C ASP A 83 10.50 11.54 -15.54
N ASN A 84 9.35 11.17 -15.00
CA ASN A 84 8.04 11.77 -15.28
C ASN A 84 7.57 12.77 -14.19
N GLY A 85 8.46 13.22 -13.30
CA GLY A 85 8.13 14.23 -12.27
C GLY A 85 7.16 13.78 -11.18
N VAL A 86 7.00 12.48 -10.96
CA VAL A 86 6.19 11.93 -9.86
C VAL A 86 7.07 11.73 -8.63
N ILE A 87 6.72 12.42 -7.54
CA ILE A 87 7.35 12.26 -6.23
C ILE A 87 6.63 11.12 -5.51
N LEU A 88 7.31 10.00 -5.28
CA LEU A 88 6.77 8.88 -4.52
C LEU A 88 7.00 9.09 -3.01
N PHE A 89 5.93 9.02 -2.22
CA PHE A 89 6.02 9.05 -0.76
C PHE A 89 5.31 7.83 -0.18
N CYS A 90 6.08 6.95 0.46
CA CYS A 90 5.54 5.78 1.14
C CYS A 90 5.28 6.11 2.61
N PHE A 91 4.06 5.87 3.09
CA PHE A 91 3.75 6.02 4.51
C PHE A 91 4.57 5.03 5.38
N PRO A 92 4.94 5.42 6.62
CA PRO A 92 5.47 4.48 7.60
C PRO A 92 4.51 3.31 7.86
N ALA A 93 5.06 2.20 8.35
CA ALA A 93 4.25 1.02 8.66
C ALA A 93 3.15 1.36 9.68
N HIS A 94 2.00 0.70 9.56
CA HIS A 94 0.82 0.86 10.42
C HIS A 94 0.12 2.25 10.40
N CYS A 95 0.67 3.28 9.76
CA CYS A 95 0.04 4.61 9.68
C CYS A 95 -1.10 4.73 8.65
N THR A 96 -1.25 3.76 7.74
CA THR A 96 -2.25 3.76 6.63
C THR A 96 -3.66 4.15 7.07
N HIS A 97 -4.15 3.57 8.17
CA HIS A 97 -5.52 3.79 8.67
C HIS A 97 -5.83 5.23 9.14
N ARG A 98 -4.81 6.10 9.19
CA ARG A 98 -4.92 7.53 9.56
C ARG A 98 -4.42 8.46 8.46
N LEU A 99 -3.35 8.09 7.75
CA LEU A 99 -2.72 8.94 6.75
C LEU A 99 -3.17 8.67 5.32
N GLN A 100 -3.71 7.49 5.00
CA GLN A 100 -4.08 7.16 3.62
C GLN A 100 -5.53 7.61 3.33
N PRO A 101 -5.76 8.62 2.46
CA PRO A 101 -7.10 9.18 2.27
C PRO A 101 -8.12 8.16 1.73
N LEU A 102 -7.65 7.17 0.97
CA LEU A 102 -8.50 6.12 0.43
C LEU A 102 -9.15 5.27 1.55
N ASP A 103 -8.39 4.90 2.57
CA ASP A 103 -8.89 4.13 3.71
C ASP A 103 -9.78 4.97 4.64
N VAL A 104 -9.38 6.22 4.89
CA VAL A 104 -10.08 7.13 5.81
C VAL A 104 -11.44 7.61 5.27
N GLY A 105 -11.59 7.78 3.94
CA GLY A 105 -12.78 8.41 3.36
C GLY A 105 -13.44 7.73 2.15
N PHE A 106 -12.76 6.80 1.46
CA PHE A 106 -13.27 6.27 0.18
C PHE A 106 -13.66 4.79 0.22
N PHE A 107 -12.87 3.92 0.83
CA PHE A 107 -13.13 2.47 0.79
C PHE A 107 -14.37 2.06 1.58
N SER A 108 -14.65 2.66 2.73
CA SER A 108 -15.86 2.38 3.51
C SER A 108 -17.16 2.58 2.70
N PRO A 109 -17.46 3.77 2.12
CA PRO A 109 -18.65 3.94 1.30
C PRO A 109 -18.64 3.09 0.02
N LEU A 110 -17.47 2.88 -0.60
CA LEU A 110 -17.35 2.01 -1.78
C LEU A 110 -17.74 0.56 -1.45
N GLN A 111 -17.27 0.00 -0.33
CA GLN A 111 -17.62 -1.35 0.13
C GLN A 111 -19.12 -1.45 0.42
N THR A 112 -19.72 -0.45 1.09
CA THR A 112 -21.17 -0.40 1.33
C THR A 112 -21.96 -0.42 0.02
N TYR A 113 -21.62 0.42 -0.96
CA TYR A 113 -22.32 0.45 -2.24
C TYR A 113 -22.08 -0.82 -3.07
N CYS A 114 -20.87 -1.38 -3.08
CA CYS A 114 -20.60 -2.68 -3.72
C CYS A 114 -21.49 -3.78 -3.13
N GLY A 115 -21.64 -3.84 -1.81
CA GLY A 115 -22.54 -4.76 -1.13
C GLY A 115 -24.01 -4.57 -1.56
N GLN A 116 -24.50 -3.34 -1.62
CA GLN A 116 -25.86 -3.02 -2.09
C GLN A 116 -26.10 -3.44 -3.55
N GLU A 117 -25.14 -3.20 -4.45
CA GLU A 117 -25.24 -3.58 -5.86
C GLU A 117 -25.21 -5.11 -6.04
N ILE A 118 -24.37 -5.82 -5.29
CA ILE A 118 -24.34 -7.30 -5.25
C ILE A 118 -25.69 -7.85 -4.76
N GLN A 119 -26.22 -7.34 -3.66
CA GLN A 119 -27.53 -7.78 -3.12
C GLN A 119 -28.68 -7.48 -4.09
N THR A 120 -28.65 -6.33 -4.77
CA THR A 120 -29.64 -5.97 -5.79
C THR A 120 -29.55 -6.92 -6.99
N TRP A 121 -28.34 -7.23 -7.45
CA TRP A 121 -28.12 -8.14 -8.57
C TRP A 121 -28.57 -9.57 -8.26
N LEU A 122 -28.26 -10.09 -7.06
CA LEU A 122 -28.69 -11.43 -6.63
C LEU A 122 -30.22 -11.56 -6.56
N LYS A 123 -30.92 -10.54 -6.07
CA LYS A 123 -32.40 -10.48 -6.07
C LYS A 123 -32.98 -10.47 -7.48
N GLN A 124 -32.31 -9.81 -8.42
CA GLN A 124 -32.71 -9.74 -9.84
C GLN A 124 -32.37 -11.01 -10.65
N HIS A 125 -31.48 -11.86 -10.14
CA HIS A 125 -31.02 -13.08 -10.81
C HIS A 125 -31.08 -14.31 -9.89
N PRO A 126 -32.29 -14.77 -9.50
CA PRO A 126 -32.44 -15.94 -8.64
C PRO A 126 -31.69 -17.17 -9.17
N GLY A 127 -31.03 -17.90 -8.26
CA GLY A 127 -30.25 -19.09 -8.61
C GLY A 127 -28.90 -18.83 -9.30
N ARG A 128 -28.48 -17.57 -9.48
CA ARG A 128 -27.15 -17.22 -10.02
C ARG A 128 -26.22 -16.68 -8.94
N ILE A 129 -24.92 -16.92 -9.12
CA ILE A 129 -23.84 -16.33 -8.30
C ILE A 129 -23.15 -15.20 -9.05
N VAL A 130 -22.59 -14.24 -8.30
CA VAL A 130 -21.70 -13.20 -8.85
C VAL A 130 -20.36 -13.84 -9.18
N THR A 131 -19.89 -13.67 -10.42
CA THR A 131 -18.56 -14.11 -10.87
C THR A 131 -17.71 -12.91 -11.28
N HIS A 132 -16.42 -13.13 -11.59
CA HIS A 132 -15.53 -12.08 -12.12
C HIS A 132 -16.09 -11.30 -13.32
N PHE A 133 -16.98 -11.90 -14.13
CA PHE A 133 -17.64 -11.26 -15.27
C PHE A 133 -18.71 -10.23 -14.88
N GLN A 134 -19.20 -10.24 -13.63
CA GLN A 134 -20.14 -9.24 -13.11
C GLN A 134 -19.43 -8.15 -12.29
N VAL A 135 -18.24 -8.44 -11.74
CA VAL A 135 -17.53 -7.56 -10.79
C VAL A 135 -17.33 -6.15 -11.36
N ALA A 136 -16.84 -6.00 -12.60
CA ALA A 136 -16.58 -4.67 -13.15
C ALA A 136 -17.84 -3.81 -13.32
N GLY A 137 -18.96 -4.43 -13.75
CA GLY A 137 -20.25 -3.76 -13.89
C GLY A 137 -20.91 -3.39 -12.56
N LEU A 138 -20.83 -4.26 -11.56
CA LEU A 138 -21.33 -3.98 -10.20
C LEU A 138 -20.48 -2.92 -9.50
N PHE A 139 -19.15 -3.03 -9.65
CA PHE A 139 -18.20 -2.02 -9.18
C PHE A 139 -18.47 -0.65 -9.80
N ASN A 140 -18.79 -0.57 -11.10
CA ASN A 140 -19.08 0.72 -11.76
C ASN A 140 -20.26 1.45 -11.09
N LYS A 141 -21.37 0.75 -10.86
CA LYS A 141 -22.55 1.32 -10.18
C LYS A 141 -22.21 1.81 -8.77
N ALA A 142 -21.41 1.07 -8.02
CA ALA A 142 -20.95 1.46 -6.69
C ALA A 142 -19.94 2.62 -6.72
N TYR A 143 -19.01 2.60 -7.67
CA TYR A 143 -17.97 3.61 -7.86
C TYR A 143 -18.57 4.97 -8.22
N LEU A 144 -19.59 5.02 -9.09
CA LEU A 144 -20.30 6.27 -9.41
C LEU A 144 -21.00 6.90 -8.19
N LYS A 145 -21.37 6.09 -7.17
CA LYS A 145 -21.91 6.57 -5.89
C LYS A 145 -20.80 6.98 -4.90
N ALA A 146 -19.67 6.30 -4.91
CA ALA A 146 -18.55 6.52 -3.98
C ALA A 146 -17.59 7.65 -4.40
N ALA A 147 -17.28 7.76 -5.69
CA ALA A 147 -16.23 8.62 -6.27
C ALA A 147 -16.70 10.07 -6.47
N ARG A 148 -17.37 10.64 -5.46
CA ARG A 148 -17.83 12.03 -5.47
C ARG A 148 -16.67 12.97 -5.12
N PRO A 149 -16.47 14.09 -5.83
CA PRO A 149 -15.41 15.08 -5.54
C PRO A 149 -15.31 15.50 -4.06
N ALA A 150 -16.46 15.65 -3.38
CA ALA A 150 -16.52 15.97 -1.96
C ALA A 150 -15.90 14.88 -1.07
N ASN A 151 -16.01 13.60 -1.43
CA ASN A 151 -15.42 12.50 -0.66
C ASN A 151 -13.89 12.53 -0.77
N ALA A 152 -13.34 12.86 -1.94
CA ALA A 152 -11.89 13.08 -2.09
C ALA A 152 -11.41 14.27 -1.23
N VAL A 153 -12.09 15.42 -1.31
CA VAL A 153 -11.68 16.61 -0.53
C VAL A 153 -11.76 16.34 0.98
N HIS A 154 -12.86 15.76 1.48
CA HIS A 154 -12.98 15.41 2.90
C HIS A 154 -11.98 14.35 3.36
N ALA A 155 -11.64 13.39 2.50
CA ALA A 155 -10.63 12.38 2.82
C ALA A 155 -9.25 13.01 3.05
N PHE A 156 -8.79 13.86 2.13
CA PHE A 156 -7.50 14.54 2.24
C PHE A 156 -7.43 15.54 3.41
N ALA A 157 -8.56 16.19 3.74
CA ALA A 157 -8.65 17.07 4.91
C ALA A 157 -8.59 16.27 6.22
N LYS A 158 -9.30 15.14 6.31
CA LYS A 158 -9.27 14.26 7.51
C LYS A 158 -7.91 13.66 7.81
N THR A 159 -7.04 13.53 6.82
CA THR A 159 -5.67 13.02 6.99
C THR A 159 -4.64 14.13 7.26
N GLY A 160 -5.05 15.41 7.33
CA GLY A 160 -4.15 16.57 7.47
C GLY A 160 -3.19 16.78 6.30
N ILE A 161 -3.47 16.18 5.13
CA ILE A 161 -2.59 16.25 3.96
C ILE A 161 -2.97 17.44 3.08
N TYR A 162 -4.27 17.68 2.88
CA TYR A 162 -4.73 18.86 2.14
C TYR A 162 -6.12 19.34 2.60
N PRO A 163 -6.22 20.54 3.21
CA PRO A 163 -5.11 21.42 3.63
C PRO A 163 -4.12 20.71 4.57
N ILE A 164 -2.88 21.21 4.60
CA ILE A 164 -1.88 20.71 5.56
C ILE A 164 -2.30 21.13 6.96
N ASP A 165 -2.40 20.17 7.88
CA ASP A 165 -2.70 20.40 9.28
C ASP A 165 -1.86 19.45 10.16
N ASP A 166 -0.78 20.01 10.72
CA ASP A 166 0.16 19.28 11.57
C ASP A 166 -0.46 18.91 12.94
N ASN A 167 -1.60 19.51 13.31
CA ASN A 167 -2.30 19.28 14.59
C ASN A 167 -3.47 18.29 14.46
N ILE A 168 -3.66 17.67 13.29
CA ILE A 168 -4.76 16.71 13.04
C ILE A 168 -4.69 15.46 13.95
N PHE A 169 -3.51 15.16 14.49
CA PHE A 169 -3.27 14.08 15.46
C PHE A 169 -2.77 14.65 16.79
N PRO A 170 -3.34 14.23 17.94
CA PRO A 170 -2.93 14.71 19.26
C PRO A 170 -1.61 14.09 19.72
N ASP A 171 -0.84 14.82 20.53
CA ASP A 171 0.53 14.46 20.99
C ASP A 171 0.69 13.02 21.52
N TRP A 172 -0.29 12.51 22.28
CA TRP A 172 -0.27 11.14 22.81
C TRP A 172 -0.19 10.07 21.72
N MET A 173 -0.59 10.40 20.49
CA MET A 173 -0.52 9.52 19.33
C MET A 173 0.91 9.27 18.83
N PHE A 174 1.85 10.14 19.20
CA PHE A 174 3.27 10.05 18.86
C PHE A 174 4.12 9.47 19.99
N GLN A 175 3.53 9.16 21.15
CA GLN A 175 4.25 8.55 22.26
C GLN A 175 4.76 7.14 21.89
N PRO A 176 5.98 6.77 22.30
CA PRO A 176 6.49 5.41 22.09
C PRO A 176 5.62 4.39 22.81
N SER A 177 5.57 3.16 22.31
CA SER A 177 4.88 2.10 23.03
C SER A 177 5.69 1.72 24.27
N SER A 178 5.05 1.71 25.45
CA SER A 178 5.71 1.36 26.72
C SER A 178 6.30 -0.05 26.74
N THR A 179 5.86 -0.92 25.84
CA THR A 179 6.39 -2.28 25.63
C THR A 179 7.83 -2.29 25.06
N THR A 180 8.26 -1.18 24.47
CA THR A 180 9.63 -1.00 23.92
C THR A 180 10.58 -0.26 24.85
N ASP A 181 10.11 0.26 25.99
CA ASP A 181 10.95 0.92 26.99
C ASP A 181 11.79 -0.13 27.72
N ARG A 182 12.99 -0.40 27.18
CA ARG A 182 14.03 -1.12 27.92
C ARG A 182 14.60 -0.16 28.98
N PRO A 183 14.62 -0.52 30.27
CA PRO A 183 15.34 0.26 31.25
C PRO A 183 16.83 0.28 30.86
N LEU A 184 17.41 1.48 30.86
CA LEU A 184 18.85 1.65 30.65
C LEU A 184 19.57 0.99 31.82
N THR A 185 20.24 -0.13 31.56
CA THR A 185 21.15 -0.75 32.52
C THR A 185 22.39 0.11 32.68
N GLU A 186 22.89 0.25 33.91
CA GLU A 186 24.01 1.14 34.27
C GLU A 186 25.33 0.87 33.48
N HIS A 187 25.42 -0.29 32.82
CA HIS A 187 26.54 -0.65 31.93
C HIS A 187 26.67 0.23 30.67
N ASP A 188 25.62 0.89 30.19
CA ASP A 188 25.66 1.66 28.93
C ASP A 188 26.24 3.09 29.08
N GLN A 189 26.55 3.55 30.31
CA GLN A 189 27.01 4.93 30.55
C GLN A 189 28.54 5.13 30.61
N CYS A 190 29.36 4.08 30.47
CA CYS A 190 30.80 4.14 30.79
C CYS A 190 31.78 3.84 29.64
N GLN A 191 31.46 4.16 28.37
CA GLN A 191 32.45 4.20 27.29
C GLN A 191 32.29 5.39 26.32
N ASN A 192 32.47 6.62 26.81
CA ASN A 192 32.79 7.75 25.93
C ASN A 192 33.71 8.77 26.63
N GLY A 193 34.98 8.39 26.84
CA GLY A 193 35.92 9.16 27.66
C GLY A 193 37.39 8.71 27.61
N GLN A 194 38.04 8.91 26.44
CA GLN A 194 39.50 9.13 26.26
C GLN A 194 40.53 8.24 27.01
N LYS A 195 41.29 7.39 26.28
CA LYS A 195 42.77 7.49 26.05
C LYS A 195 43.41 6.22 25.47
N GLN A 196 44.37 6.42 24.56
CA GLN A 196 45.44 5.48 24.15
C GLN A 196 46.74 5.84 24.92
N PRO A 197 47.89 5.10 24.78
CA PRO A 197 48.12 3.70 24.37
C PRO A 197 49.02 2.92 25.37
N GLN A 198 49.17 1.58 25.22
CA GLN A 198 50.46 0.87 25.40
C GLN A 198 50.42 -0.62 24.98
N GLN A 199 51.61 -1.24 24.86
CA GLN A 199 51.87 -2.55 24.25
C GLN A 199 51.91 -3.72 25.26
N GLY A 200 51.64 -4.94 24.78
CA GLY A 200 51.83 -6.22 25.49
C GLY A 200 51.10 -7.33 24.74
N GLY A 201 51.69 -8.52 24.58
CA GLY A 201 51.14 -9.58 23.71
C GLY A 201 51.05 -10.97 24.35
N VAL A 202 51.03 -12.00 23.49
CA VAL A 202 51.09 -13.46 23.76
C VAL A 202 49.73 -14.19 23.92
N ASP A 203 49.26 -14.70 22.77
CA ASP A 203 48.86 -16.09 22.46
C ASP A 203 47.73 -16.88 23.18
N VAL A 204 46.85 -17.45 22.31
CA VAL A 204 46.26 -18.82 22.34
C VAL A 204 45.19 -19.08 23.44
N GLU A 205 44.01 -19.68 23.19
CA GLU A 205 43.70 -20.92 22.44
C GLU A 205 42.24 -21.00 21.93
N LEU A 206 41.97 -21.79 20.87
CA LEU A 206 40.61 -22.19 20.46
C LEU A 206 40.36 -23.70 20.73
N PRO A 207 39.25 -24.08 21.41
CA PRO A 207 38.73 -25.44 21.35
C PRO A 207 37.73 -25.62 20.19
N LYS A 208 37.72 -26.82 19.58
CA LYS A 208 36.82 -27.20 18.48
C LYS A 208 35.70 -28.14 18.93
N LEU A 209 34.50 -27.87 18.39
CA LEU A 209 33.54 -28.81 17.76
C LEU A 209 33.13 -30.13 18.45
N GLY A 210 31.82 -30.30 18.61
CA GLY A 210 31.09 -31.57 18.57
C GLY A 210 29.58 -31.28 18.40
N SER A 211 29.00 -31.36 17.20
CA SER A 211 28.48 -32.57 16.51
C SER A 211 27.22 -33.18 17.15
N GLY A 212 26.04 -32.88 16.59
CA GLY A 212 24.77 -33.50 16.98
C GLY A 212 23.51 -32.86 16.36
N THR A 213 23.02 -33.44 15.26
CA THR A 213 21.69 -33.23 14.61
C THR A 213 21.28 -34.58 13.98
N PRO A 214 20.03 -34.83 13.52
CA PRO A 214 18.81 -33.99 13.52
C PRO A 214 17.80 -34.53 14.59
N GLU A 215 16.46 -34.53 14.52
CA GLU A 215 15.44 -34.16 13.51
C GLU A 215 14.06 -33.95 14.15
N ALA A 216 13.20 -33.08 13.60
CA ALA A 216 11.74 -33.16 13.72
C ALA A 216 11.03 -32.31 12.66
N THR A 217 10.08 -32.91 11.93
CA THR A 217 9.24 -32.28 10.90
C THR A 217 7.84 -32.06 11.46
N GLU A 218 7.22 -30.90 11.25
CA GLU A 218 5.79 -30.71 11.47
C GLU A 218 5.06 -30.40 10.16
N VAL A 219 3.97 -31.14 9.94
CA VAL A 219 3.02 -31.05 8.81
C VAL A 219 1.63 -31.01 9.43
N GLU A 220 0.83 -29.99 9.13
CA GLU A 220 -0.62 -29.90 9.35
C GLU A 220 -1.18 -28.71 8.52
N PRO A 221 -2.49 -28.63 8.23
CA PRO A 221 -3.27 -29.58 7.44
C PRO A 221 -3.91 -28.97 6.17
#